data_AF-A0A4R7J3Q0-F1
#
_entry.id   AF-A0A4R7J3Q0-F1
#
_cell.length_a   1.000
_cell.length_b   1.000
_cell.length_c   1.000
_cell.angle_alpha   90.00
_cell.angle_beta   90.00
_cell.angle_gamma   90.00
#
_symmetry.space_group_name_H-M   'P 1'
#
loop_
_entity.id
_entity.type
_entity.pdbx_description
1 polymer ?
#
loop_
_entity_poly.entity_id
_entity_poly.type
_entity_poly.pdbx_seq_one_letter_code
_entity_poly.pdbx_strand_id
1 'polypeptide(L)'
;MGAGTMSTTHSHSASSTMDRLASRVAQGGVVTIEEAYRQIAHNISLLVHVELTDDTWRGGLRQRRISEIRQLTGGVDGDRPSTHLTWQARSTSAAPAGFTPDVTLLGELARFRRGPT
;
A
#
# COMPACT_ATOMS: atom_id res chain seq x y z
N MET A 1 -13.83 16.17 4.67
CA MET A 1 -13.68 14.78 5.16
C MET A 1 -13.95 13.85 3.98
N GLY A 2 -12.90 13.31 3.37
CA GLY A 2 -12.98 12.55 2.12
C GLY A 2 -13.75 11.25 2.28
N ALA A 3 -14.56 10.91 1.28
CA ALA A 3 -15.59 9.86 1.32
C ALA A 3 -15.07 8.40 1.34
N GLY A 4 -13.89 8.10 1.89
CA GLY A 4 -13.32 6.75 1.89
C GLY A 4 -13.12 6.22 0.46
N THR A 5 -12.37 6.95 -0.35
CA THR A 5 -12.18 6.65 -1.78
C THR A 5 -11.29 5.44 -2.00
N MET A 6 -11.59 4.66 -3.04
CA MET A 6 -10.75 3.55 -3.50
C MET A 6 -10.54 3.66 -5.01
N SER A 7 -9.31 3.43 -5.45
CA SER A 7 -8.97 3.35 -6.87
C SER A 7 -7.91 2.27 -7.09
N THR A 8 -7.78 1.81 -8.33
CA THR A 8 -6.81 0.79 -8.71
C THR A 8 -5.76 1.37 -9.66
N THR A 9 -4.49 1.06 -9.43
CA THR A 9 -3.40 1.39 -10.34
C THR A 9 -2.60 0.13 -10.66
N HIS A 10 -2.26 -0.05 -11.93
CA HIS A 10 -1.38 -1.15 -12.32
C HIS A 10 0.07 -0.85 -11.90
N SER A 11 0.58 -1.65 -10.97
CA SER A 11 1.91 -1.49 -10.38
C SER A 11 2.48 -2.85 -9.96
N HIS A 12 3.80 -2.94 -9.79
CA HIS A 12 4.50 -4.16 -9.37
C HIS A 12 4.83 -4.18 -7.87
N SER A 13 4.51 -3.10 -7.15
CA SER A 13 4.69 -2.95 -5.71
C SER A 13 3.91 -1.74 -5.18
N ALA A 14 3.76 -1.63 -3.86
CA ALA A 14 3.23 -0.41 -3.25
C ALA A 14 4.12 0.81 -3.56
N SER A 15 5.44 0.68 -3.44
CA SER A 15 6.38 1.78 -3.71
C SER A 15 6.30 2.28 -5.16
N SER A 16 6.25 1.36 -6.13
CA SER A 16 6.10 1.74 -7.54
C SER A 16 4.76 2.43 -7.85
N THR A 17 3.73 2.20 -7.03
CA THR A 17 2.46 2.93 -7.14
C THR A 17 2.64 4.40 -6.76
N MET A 18 3.38 4.69 -5.68
CA MET A 18 3.65 6.08 -5.27
C MET A 18 4.43 6.83 -6.35
N ASP A 19 5.48 6.22 -6.90
CA ASP A 19 6.29 6.83 -7.97
C ASP A 19 5.44 7.12 -9.23
N ARG A 20 4.53 6.20 -9.58
CA ARG A 20 3.58 6.37 -10.69
C ARG A 20 2.57 7.49 -10.43
N LEU A 21 2.03 7.60 -9.22
CA LEU A 21 1.11 8.68 -8.88
C LEU A 21 1.81 10.04 -8.87
N ALA A 22 2.98 10.13 -8.28
CA ALA A 22 3.74 11.37 -8.20
C ALA A 22 4.12 11.89 -9.60
N SER A 23 4.61 10.99 -10.47
CA SER A 23 4.90 11.35 -11.87
C SER A 23 3.66 11.81 -12.65
N ARG A 24 2.48 11.21 -12.42
CA ARG A 24 1.22 11.64 -13.04
C ARG A 24 0.76 13.01 -12.56
N VAL A 25 0.91 13.31 -11.26
CA VAL A 25 0.58 14.62 -10.70
C VAL A 25 1.53 15.69 -11.25
N ALA A 26 2.84 15.42 -11.28
CA ALA A 26 3.85 16.33 -11.79
C ALA A 26 3.71 16.58 -13.32
N GLN A 27 3.27 15.59 -14.09
CA GLN A 27 2.95 15.76 -15.53
C GLN A 27 1.87 16.83 -15.78
N GLY A 28 1.02 17.12 -14.80
CA GLY A 28 0.06 18.23 -14.88
C GLY A 28 0.70 19.62 -14.83
N GLY A 29 2.00 19.73 -14.48
CA GLY A 29 2.81 20.95 -14.56
C GLY A 29 2.53 22.00 -13.47
N VAL A 30 1.54 21.77 -12.60
CA VAL A 30 1.13 22.73 -11.54
C VAL A 30 1.85 22.46 -10.22
N VAL A 31 2.42 21.27 -10.04
CA VAL A 31 2.95 20.78 -8.77
C VAL A 31 4.28 20.08 -9.02
N THR A 32 5.29 20.33 -8.19
CA THR A 32 6.57 19.60 -8.27
C THR A 32 6.40 18.14 -7.84
N ILE A 33 7.40 17.31 -8.13
CA ILE A 33 7.38 15.90 -7.70
C ILE A 33 7.36 15.76 -6.16
N GLU A 34 8.03 16.66 -5.45
CA GLU A 34 8.13 16.67 -4.00
C GLU A 34 6.79 17.05 -3.35
N GLU A 35 6.12 18.09 -3.88
CA GLU A 35 4.76 18.40 -3.47
C GLU A 35 3.78 17.27 -3.79
N ALA A 36 3.95 16.58 -4.94
CA ALA A 36 3.12 15.42 -5.26
C ALA A 36 3.29 14.29 -4.23
N TYR A 37 4.52 14.01 -3.79
CA TYR A 37 4.77 13.04 -2.72
C TYR A 37 4.20 13.49 -1.37
N ARG A 38 4.28 14.78 -1.01
CA ARG A 38 3.58 15.31 0.17
C ARG A 38 2.08 15.07 0.10
N GLN A 39 1.46 15.33 -1.05
CA GLN A 39 0.03 15.09 -1.23
C GLN A 39 -0.34 13.61 -1.11
N ILE A 40 0.50 12.71 -1.64
CA ILE A 40 0.32 11.27 -1.48
C ILE A 40 0.40 10.87 0.00
N ALA A 41 1.42 11.35 0.72
CA ALA A 41 1.61 11.05 2.14
C ALA A 41 0.40 11.46 2.99
N HIS A 42 -0.19 12.63 2.71
CA HIS A 42 -1.30 13.17 3.50
C HIS A 42 -2.69 12.64 3.12
N ASN A 43 -2.91 12.26 1.87
CA ASN A 43 -4.26 11.95 1.37
C ASN A 43 -4.52 10.47 1.10
N ILE A 44 -3.48 9.63 1.06
CA ILE A 44 -3.62 8.18 0.90
C ILE A 44 -3.35 7.52 2.24
N SER A 45 -4.28 6.70 2.74
CA SER A 45 -4.10 5.98 4.00
C SER A 45 -3.41 4.63 3.82
N LEU A 46 -3.79 3.88 2.79
CA LEU A 46 -3.33 2.51 2.55
C LEU A 46 -2.99 2.27 1.08
N LEU A 47 -1.93 1.50 0.86
CA LEU A 47 -1.60 0.88 -0.42
C LEU A 47 -1.69 -0.63 -0.26
N VAL A 48 -2.60 -1.25 -1.01
CA VAL A 48 -2.81 -2.69 -1.02
C VAL A 48 -2.31 -3.24 -2.35
N HIS A 49 -1.20 -3.97 -2.31
CA HIS A 49 -0.65 -4.60 -3.50
C HIS A 49 -1.21 -6.02 -3.65
N VAL A 50 -1.84 -6.26 -4.80
CA VAL A 50 -2.42 -7.56 -5.16
C VAL A 50 -1.61 -8.15 -6.29
N GLU A 51 -1.15 -9.39 -6.10
CA GLU A 51 -0.47 -10.15 -7.14
C GLU A 51 -1.31 -11.35 -7.59
N LEU A 52 -1.08 -11.77 -8.83
CA LEU A 52 -1.62 -13.00 -9.40
C LEU A 52 -0.47 -13.99 -9.53
N THR A 53 -0.57 -15.13 -8.83
CA THR A 53 0.28 -16.31 -9.08
C THR A 53 -0.50 -17.27 -9.97
N ASP A 54 0.07 -17.61 -11.13
CA ASP A 54 -0.53 -18.57 -12.06
C ASP A 54 0.33 -19.84 -12.14
N ASP A 55 -0.10 -20.86 -11.41
CA ASP A 55 0.56 -22.16 -11.35
C ASP A 55 -0.12 -23.21 -12.24
N THR A 56 -1.06 -22.81 -13.11
CA THR A 56 -1.87 -23.74 -13.90
C THR A 56 -1.03 -24.62 -14.83
N TRP A 57 0.09 -24.10 -15.34
CA TRP A 57 1.02 -24.85 -16.19
C TRP A 57 1.64 -26.08 -15.51
N ARG A 58 1.71 -26.09 -14.17
CA ARG A 58 2.21 -27.22 -13.36
C ARG A 58 1.09 -27.97 -12.61
N GLY A 59 -0.17 -27.81 -13.05
CA GLY A 59 -1.34 -28.40 -12.40
C GLY A 59 -1.78 -27.72 -11.11
N GLY A 60 -1.22 -26.54 -10.80
CA GLY A 60 -1.61 -25.72 -9.66
C GLY A 60 -2.80 -24.80 -9.94
N LEU A 61 -3.08 -23.91 -8.99
CA LEU A 61 -4.18 -22.95 -9.08
C LEU A 61 -3.71 -21.57 -9.55
N ARG A 62 -4.60 -20.86 -10.24
CA ARG A 62 -4.47 -19.43 -10.49
C ARG A 62 -5.09 -18.67 -9.33
N GLN A 63 -4.27 -17.96 -8.56
CA GLN A 63 -4.70 -17.31 -7.31
C GLN A 63 -4.28 -15.84 -7.28
N ARG A 64 -5.23 -14.99 -6.88
CA ARG A 64 -4.96 -13.60 -6.51
C ARG A 64 -4.79 -13.53 -5.00
N ARG A 65 -3.77 -12.81 -4.55
CA ARG A 65 -3.49 -12.62 -3.13
C ARG A 65 -2.95 -11.23 -2.88
N ILE A 66 -3.25 -10.70 -1.70
CA ILE A 66 -2.59 -9.48 -1.22
C ILE A 66 -1.16 -9.88 -0.86
N SER A 67 -0.17 -9.35 -1.58
CA SER A 67 1.23 -9.65 -1.27
C SER A 67 1.87 -8.66 -0.29
N GLU A 68 1.40 -7.42 -0.27
CA GLU A 68 1.92 -6.36 0.59
C GLU A 68 0.80 -5.37 0.94
N ILE A 69 0.76 -4.91 2.19
CA ILE A 69 -0.02 -3.72 2.59
C ILE A 69 0.93 -2.74 3.27
N ARG A 70 0.99 -1.52 2.73
CA ARG A 70 1.66 -0.39 3.35
C ARG A 70 0.66 0.64 3.80
N GLN A 71 0.85 1.13 5.02
CA GLN A 71 0.16 2.28 5.55
C GLN A 71 1.03 3.50 5.37
N LEU A 72 0.46 4.60 4.89
CA LEU A 72 1.15 5.89 4.89
C LEU A 72 1.05 6.48 6.29
N THR A 73 2.15 7.01 6.80
CA THR A 73 2.21 7.57 8.16
C THR A 73 1.75 9.03 8.22
N GLY A 74 1.44 9.64 7.07
CA GLY A 74 1.18 11.08 6.96
C GLY A 74 2.45 11.93 6.91
N GLY A 75 3.62 11.32 7.12
CA GLY A 75 4.92 11.99 7.06
C GLY A 75 5.66 11.75 5.74
N VAL A 76 6.74 12.50 5.56
CA VAL A 76 7.72 12.31 4.49
C VAL A 76 9.06 12.06 5.16
N ASP A 77 9.81 11.06 4.69
CA ASP A 77 11.18 10.78 5.10
C ASP A 77 12.11 10.97 3.90
N GLY A 78 13.01 11.96 3.99
CA GLY A 78 13.64 12.56 2.81
C GLY A 78 12.60 13.16 1.85
N ASP A 79 12.72 12.84 0.56
CA ASP A 79 11.77 13.28 -0.49
C ASP A 79 10.70 12.23 -0.82
N ARG A 80 10.48 11.24 0.06
CA ARG A 80 9.53 10.13 -0.19
C ARG A 80 8.50 9.99 0.93
N PRO A 81 7.26 9.57 0.60
CA PRO A 81 6.25 9.29 1.62
C PRO A 81 6.74 8.23 2.60
N SER A 82 6.64 8.53 3.89
CA SER A 82 6.97 7.59 4.95
C SER A 82 5.84 6.55 5.07
N THR A 83 6.24 5.28 5.18
CA THR A 83 5.30 4.15 5.17
C THR A 83 5.62 3.15 6.26
N HIS A 84 4.59 2.54 6.84
CA HIS A 84 4.69 1.39 7.73
C HIS A 84 4.25 0.12 7.01
N LEU A 85 5.07 -0.94 7.08
CA LEU A 85 4.72 -2.24 6.50
C LEU A 85 3.76 -2.98 7.44
N THR A 86 2.49 -3.04 7.04
CA THR A 86 1.41 -3.61 7.85
C THR A 86 1.20 -5.10 7.58
N TRP A 87 1.34 -5.52 6.31
CA TRP A 87 1.18 -6.91 5.92
C TRP A 87 2.19 -7.29 4.86
N GLN A 88 2.73 -8.50 4.99
CA GLN A 88 3.60 -9.11 4.01
C GLN A 88 3.25 -10.59 3.86
N ALA A 89 2.88 -11.03 2.65
CA ALA A 89 2.38 -12.40 2.44
C ALA A 89 3.48 -13.47 2.41
N ARG A 90 4.72 -13.09 2.08
CA ARG A 90 5.88 -13.99 2.08
C ARG A 90 7.08 -13.26 2.62
N SER A 91 7.94 -13.98 3.34
CA SER A 91 9.19 -13.43 3.81
C SER A 91 10.02 -12.96 2.63
N THR A 92 10.61 -11.79 2.77
CA THR A 92 11.56 -11.19 1.83
C THR A 92 12.88 -10.96 2.55
N SER A 93 13.91 -10.51 1.81
CA SER A 93 15.15 -10.05 2.44
C SER A 93 14.94 -8.83 3.34
N ALA A 94 13.92 -8.02 3.07
CA ALA A 94 13.66 -6.76 3.78
C ALA A 94 12.69 -6.92 4.96
N ALA A 95 11.81 -7.91 4.95
CA ALA A 95 10.79 -8.08 5.98
C ALA A 95 10.27 -9.53 6.07
N PRO A 96 9.94 -10.00 7.30
CA PRO A 96 9.27 -11.29 7.50
C PRO A 96 7.83 -11.26 6.97
N ALA A 97 7.26 -12.44 6.72
CA ALA A 97 5.83 -12.56 6.47
C ALA A 97 5.04 -12.29 7.76
N GLY A 98 3.86 -11.69 7.64
CA GLY A 98 2.94 -11.53 8.76
C GLY A 98 2.12 -10.25 8.73
N PHE A 99 1.30 -10.10 9.77
CA PHE A 99 0.49 -8.92 10.05
C PHE A 99 1.08 -8.15 11.23
N THR A 100 1.60 -6.96 10.97
CA THR A 100 2.29 -6.10 11.93
C THR A 100 1.84 -4.65 11.77
N PRO A 101 0.55 -4.31 11.98
CA PRO A 101 0.08 -2.93 11.92
C PRO A 101 0.72 -2.09 13.04
N ASP A 102 0.78 -0.77 12.86
CA ASP A 102 1.08 0.12 13.98
C ASP A 102 -0.11 0.20 14.95
N VAL A 103 0.13 0.74 16.14
CA VAL A 103 -0.87 0.81 17.22
C VAL A 103 -2.12 1.59 16.85
N THR A 104 -1.98 2.64 16.03
CA THR A 104 -3.08 3.49 15.58
C THR A 104 -3.97 2.71 14.64
N LEU A 105 -3.39 2.12 13.58
CA LEU A 105 -4.16 1.31 12.64
C LEU A 105 -4.77 0.08 13.33
N LEU A 106 -4.06 -0.56 14.25
CA LEU A 106 -4.60 -1.66 15.02
C LEU A 106 -5.83 -1.24 15.84
N GLY A 107 -5.80 -0.04 16.44
CA GLY A 107 -6.95 0.55 17.13
C GLY A 107 -8.13 0.79 16.19
N GLU A 108 -7.90 1.32 15.00
CA GLU A 108 -8.95 1.51 13.98
C GLU A 108 -9.54 0.18 13.48
N LEU A 109 -8.71 -0.85 13.37
CA LEU A 109 -9.12 -2.18 12.93
C LEU A 109 -9.84 -2.97 14.02
N ALA A 110 -9.70 -2.60 15.29
CA ALA A 110 -10.33 -3.30 16.41
C ALA A 110 -11.86 -3.41 16.25
N ARG A 111 -12.51 -2.38 15.67
CA ARG A 111 -13.95 -2.39 15.39
C ARG A 111 -14.39 -3.44 14.36
N PHE A 112 -13.46 -3.95 13.55
CA PHE A 112 -13.71 -4.96 12.53
C PHE A 112 -13.31 -6.37 12.95
N ARG A 113 -12.72 -6.53 14.15
CA ARG A 113 -12.48 -7.87 14.71
C ARG A 113 -13.83 -8.54 14.91
N ARG A 114 -14.15 -9.53 14.09
CA ARG A 114 -15.24 -10.44 14.40
C ARG A 114 -14.91 -11.15 15.71
N GLY A 115 -15.88 -11.23 16.61
CA GLY A 115 -15.78 -12.08 17.80
C GLY A 115 -15.48 -13.53 17.41
N PRO A 116 -14.94 -14.35 18.32
CA PRO A 116 -14.59 -15.73 18.00
C PRO A 116 -15.82 -16.46 17.45
N THR A 117 -15.66 -17.04 16.26
CA THR A 117 -16.58 -18.04 15.68
C THR A 117 -16.43 -19.37 16.38
#